data_AF-A0A2G5EBR8-F1
#
_entry.id   AF-A0A2G5EBR8-F1
#
_cell.length_a   1.000
_cell.length_b   1.000
_cell.length_c   1.000
_cell.angle_alpha   90.00
_cell.angle_beta   90.00
_cell.angle_gamma   90.00
#
_symmetry.space_group_name_H-M   'P 1'
#
loop_
_entity.id
_entity.type
_entity.pdbx_description
1 polymer ?
#
loop_
_entity_poly.entity_id
_entity_poly.type
_entity_poly.pdbx_seq_one_letter_code
_entity_poly.pdbx_strand_id
1 'polypeptide(L)'
;MRINSFVIKKKKSSVALLITILFISLVCKLGFSSTDQVIKMSGVLGGVTDSESTQNSVEIEELAKFAVDEHNKKENALLEFARVVKAKEQVVAGTMHHLTLEAIEAGKKKIYEAKVWVKPWMNFKELTEFKHTGDSTPDVTPSDLGVKQGNFE
;
A
#
# COMPACT_ATOMS: atom_id res chain seq x y z
N MET A 1 -21.16 -36.12 16.97
CA MET A 1 -21.62 -34.89 16.30
C MET A 1 -22.04 -33.89 17.36
N ARG A 2 -21.55 -32.65 17.27
CA ARG A 2 -21.75 -31.46 18.14
C ARG A 2 -20.92 -31.37 19.43
N ILE A 3 -19.90 -30.52 19.34
CA ILE A 3 -19.24 -29.75 20.40
C ILE A 3 -19.54 -28.27 20.08
N ASN A 4 -19.68 -27.28 20.95
CA ASN A 4 -19.76 -27.14 22.41
C ASN A 4 -20.39 -25.76 22.64
N SER A 5 -21.38 -25.65 23.52
CA SER A 5 -21.77 -24.38 24.12
C SER A 5 -21.07 -24.30 25.47
N PHE A 6 -20.08 -23.41 25.61
CA PHE A 6 -19.47 -23.14 26.90
C PHE A 6 -19.15 -21.65 27.04
N VAL A 7 -20.12 -20.96 27.63
CA VAL A 7 -19.98 -19.62 28.19
C VAL A 7 -18.87 -19.65 29.25
N ILE A 8 -17.76 -18.94 29.03
CA ILE A 8 -16.80 -18.62 30.10
C ILE A 8 -16.78 -17.11 30.30
N LYS A 9 -17.54 -16.65 31.30
CA LYS A 9 -17.21 -15.45 32.07
C LYS A 9 -15.80 -15.61 32.64
N LYS A 10 -14.84 -14.77 32.25
CA LYS A 10 -13.60 -14.56 33.05
C LYS A 10 -13.54 -13.13 33.56
N LYS A 11 -14.27 -12.89 34.66
CA LYS A 11 -14.04 -11.79 35.59
C LYS A 11 -13.00 -12.29 36.61
N LYS A 12 -11.71 -11.98 36.38
CA LYS A 12 -10.55 -12.07 37.30
C LYS A 12 -9.29 -11.81 36.47
N SER A 13 -8.75 -10.59 36.47
CA SER A 13 -7.30 -10.29 36.37
C SER A 13 -6.94 -8.81 36.17
N SER A 14 -7.76 -7.84 36.63
CA SER A 14 -7.36 -6.43 36.52
C SER A 14 -6.12 -6.10 37.37
N VAL A 15 -5.89 -6.83 38.46
CA VAL A 15 -4.73 -6.64 39.35
C VAL A 15 -3.45 -7.22 38.74
N ALA A 16 -3.53 -8.33 38.01
CA ALA A 16 -2.37 -8.92 37.33
C ALA A 16 -1.81 -7.99 36.24
N LEU A 17 -2.69 -7.22 35.59
CA LEU A 17 -2.34 -6.27 34.54
C LEU A 17 -1.65 -5.01 35.10
N LEU A 18 -1.92 -4.63 36.35
CA LEU A 18 -1.23 -3.53 37.02
C LEU A 18 0.18 -3.93 37.49
N ILE A 19 0.35 -5.18 37.93
CA ILE A 19 1.65 -5.69 38.37
C ILE A 19 2.64 -5.79 37.20
N THR A 20 2.18 -6.21 36.01
CA THR A 20 3.04 -6.26 34.81
C THR A 20 3.49 -4.88 34.35
N ILE A 21 2.60 -3.88 34.40
CA ILE A 21 2.93 -2.48 34.05
C ILE A 21 3.98 -1.89 35.02
N LEU A 22 3.89 -2.24 36.31
CA LEU A 22 4.89 -1.83 37.32
C LEU A 22 6.25 -2.49 37.09
N PHE A 23 6.29 -3.76 36.66
CA PHE A 23 7.54 -4.43 36.30
C PHE A 23 8.20 -3.84 35.05
N ILE A 24 7.41 -3.51 34.02
CA ILE A 24 7.88 -2.89 32.77
C ILE A 24 8.45 -1.49 33.03
N SER A 25 7.82 -0.70 33.90
CA SER A 25 8.31 0.64 34.25
C SER A 25 9.54 0.61 35.17
N LEU A 26 9.73 -0.47 35.94
CA LEU A 26 10.94 -0.68 36.75
C LEU A 26 12.16 -1.05 35.88
N VAL A 27 11.99 -1.87 34.84
CA VAL A 27 13.08 -2.18 33.89
C VAL A 27 13.46 -0.98 33.01
N CYS A 28 12.54 -0.06 32.71
CA CYS A 28 12.88 1.15 31.96
C CYS A 28 13.74 2.16 32.73
N LYS A 29 13.81 2.09 34.06
CA LYS A 29 14.58 3.05 34.89
C LYS A 29 15.95 2.54 35.33
N LEU A 30 16.20 1.23 35.25
CA LEU A 30 17.50 0.62 35.53
C LEU A 30 18.18 0.31 34.18
N GLY A 31 18.78 1.35 33.60
CA GLY A 31 19.30 1.35 32.25
C GLY A 31 20.16 0.13 31.89
N PHE A 32 19.78 -0.52 30.79
CA PHE A 32 20.72 -1.15 29.89
C PHE A 32 20.86 -0.25 28.66
N SER A 33 22.01 0.41 28.57
CA SER A 33 22.46 1.11 27.38
C SER A 33 23.20 0.12 26.49
N SER A 34 22.57 -0.32 25.40
CA SER A 34 23.22 -0.85 24.20
C SER A 34 22.38 -0.45 22.98
N THR A 35 23.07 0.13 22.00
CA THR A 35 22.55 0.67 20.74
C THR A 35 21.98 -0.41 19.80
N ASP A 36 21.06 0.04 18.94
CA ASP A 36 20.56 -0.56 17.69
C ASP A 36 19.83 -1.91 17.74
N GLN A 37 18.55 -1.85 18.12
CA GLN A 37 17.54 -2.79 17.64
C GLN A 37 16.30 -2.00 17.20
N VAL A 38 16.07 -2.06 15.90
CA VAL A 38 15.00 -1.42 15.14
C VAL A 38 13.64 -1.96 15.59
N ILE A 39 13.02 -1.33 16.59
CA ILE A 39 11.59 -1.53 16.88
C ILE A 39 10.86 -0.27 16.39
N LYS A 40 10.67 -0.17 15.07
CA LYS A 40 9.64 0.72 14.50
C LYS A 40 8.26 0.11 14.78
N MET A 41 7.82 0.13 16.04
CA MET A 41 6.41 -0.05 16.36
C MET A 41 5.70 1.29 16.11
N SER A 42 5.25 1.48 14.87
CA SER A 42 4.26 2.51 14.52
C SER A 42 3.53 2.09 13.25
N GLY A 43 2.72 1.03 13.35
CA GLY A 43 1.61 0.84 12.43
C GLY A 43 0.51 1.85 12.81
N VAL A 44 0.62 3.08 12.33
CA VAL A 44 -0.48 4.04 12.37
C VAL A 44 -1.57 3.49 11.44
N LEU A 45 -2.66 3.01 12.02
CA LEU A 45 -3.84 2.59 11.25
C LEU A 45 -4.31 3.78 10.42
N GLY A 46 -4.11 3.72 9.09
CA GLY A 46 -4.49 4.76 8.14
C GLY A 46 -3.36 5.70 7.67
N GLY A 47 -2.13 5.57 8.18
CA GLY A 47 -0.98 6.33 7.69
C GLY A 47 -0.34 5.69 6.47
N VAL A 48 -0.02 6.48 5.43
CA VAL A 48 0.81 6.01 4.31
C VAL A 48 2.26 6.00 4.81
N THR A 49 2.85 4.81 4.86
CA THR A 49 4.25 4.63 5.26
C THR A 49 5.12 4.37 4.04
N ASP A 50 6.26 5.05 3.95
CA ASP A 50 7.28 4.73 2.95
C ASP A 50 7.88 3.36 3.30
N SER A 51 7.88 2.44 2.34
CA SER A 51 8.50 1.12 2.54
C SER A 51 10.02 1.28 2.52
N GLU A 52 10.69 1.02 3.64
CA GLU A 52 12.16 1.07 3.68
C GLU A 52 12.74 -0.05 2.80
N SER A 53 13.56 0.40 1.85
CA SER A 53 13.91 -0.22 0.57
C SER A 53 14.81 -1.47 0.64
N THR A 54 14.92 -2.15 1.77
CA THR A 54 15.97 -3.19 1.93
C THR A 54 15.47 -4.56 2.40
N GLN A 55 14.34 -4.67 3.10
CA GLN A 55 13.78 -5.98 3.47
C GLN A 55 12.59 -6.40 2.59
N ASN A 56 11.84 -5.45 2.04
CA ASN A 56 10.65 -5.74 1.24
C ASN A 56 10.91 -5.62 -0.28
N SER A 57 12.17 -5.46 -0.71
CA SER A 57 12.48 -5.17 -2.12
C SER A 57 12.03 -6.28 -3.07
N VAL A 58 12.17 -7.55 -2.68
CA VAL A 58 11.77 -8.71 -3.50
C VAL A 58 10.25 -8.78 -3.63
N GLU A 59 9.51 -8.67 -2.52
CA GLU A 59 8.05 -8.70 -2.52
C GLU A 59 7.47 -7.51 -3.32
N ILE A 60 8.04 -6.32 -3.16
CA ILE A 60 7.64 -5.13 -3.90
C ILE A 60 7.90 -5.30 -5.40
N GLU A 61 9.03 -5.91 -5.78
CA GLU A 61 9.36 -6.20 -7.18
C GLU A 61 8.39 -7.22 -7.78
N GLU A 62 8.03 -8.27 -7.04
CA GLU A 62 7.02 -9.25 -7.45
C GLU A 62 5.64 -8.62 -7.64
N LEU A 63 5.24 -7.70 -6.75
CA LEU A 63 3.99 -6.96 -6.89
C LEU A 63 4.02 -6.02 -8.11
N ALA A 64 5.17 -5.42 -8.41
CA ALA A 64 5.33 -4.57 -9.58
C ALA A 64 5.26 -5.38 -10.89
N LYS A 65 5.91 -6.55 -10.94
CA LYS A 65 5.80 -7.49 -12.06
C LYS A 65 4.36 -7.94 -12.27
N PHE A 66 3.69 -8.35 -11.19
CA PHE A 66 2.27 -8.69 -11.21
C PHE A 66 1.40 -7.56 -11.78
N ALA A 67 1.66 -6.31 -11.38
CA ALA A 67 0.90 -5.17 -11.88
C ALA A 67 1.08 -4.96 -13.40
N VAL A 68 2.32 -5.10 -13.91
CA VAL A 68 2.61 -4.99 -15.35
C VAL A 68 1.97 -6.13 -16.13
N ASP A 69 2.11 -7.37 -15.65
CA ASP A 69 1.55 -8.55 -16.31
C ASP A 69 0.02 -8.49 -16.37
N GLU A 70 -0.62 -8.09 -15.28
CA GLU A 70 -2.08 -7.97 -15.20
C GLU A 70 -2.61 -6.83 -16.09
N HIS A 71 -1.88 -5.71 -16.19
CA HIS A 71 -2.21 -4.64 -17.13
C HIS A 71 -2.06 -5.10 -18.59
N ASN A 72 -0.94 -5.74 -18.93
CA ASN A 72 -0.70 -6.27 -20.27
C ASN A 72 -1.80 -7.26 -20.69
N LYS A 73 -2.24 -8.12 -19.77
CA LYS A 73 -3.33 -9.06 -20.01
C LYS A 73 -4.69 -8.39 -20.24
N LYS A 74 -4.99 -7.30 -19.51
CA LYS A 74 -6.28 -6.58 -19.58
C LYS A 74 -6.37 -5.66 -20.79
N GLU A 75 -5.32 -4.89 -21.04
CA GLU A 75 -5.28 -3.85 -22.09
C GLU A 75 -4.63 -4.35 -23.39
N ASN A 76 -4.21 -5.63 -23.45
CA ASN A 76 -3.42 -6.18 -24.56
C ASN A 76 -2.18 -5.33 -24.88
N ALA A 77 -1.57 -4.78 -23.82
CA ALA A 77 -0.38 -3.95 -23.90
C ALA A 77 0.89 -4.82 -23.85
N LEU A 78 2.01 -4.23 -24.29
CA LEU A 78 3.34 -4.86 -24.28
C LEU A 78 4.31 -3.99 -23.47
N LEU A 79 4.01 -3.82 -22.18
CA LEU A 79 4.90 -3.14 -21.24
C LEU A 79 5.92 -4.13 -20.68
N GLU A 80 7.20 -3.75 -20.69
CA GLU A 80 8.26 -4.51 -20.02
C GLU A 80 8.63 -3.83 -18.70
N PHE A 81 8.56 -4.58 -17.60
CA PHE A 81 8.98 -4.07 -16.29
C PHE A 81 10.49 -3.77 -16.28
N ALA A 82 10.88 -2.55 -15.87
CA ALA A 82 12.29 -2.18 -15.73
C ALA A 82 12.74 -2.14 -14.26
N ARG A 83 12.07 -1.33 -13.42
CA ARG A 83 12.40 -1.20 -11.98
C ARG A 83 11.28 -0.53 -11.20
N VAL A 84 11.31 -0.69 -9.88
CA VAL A 84 10.49 0.11 -8.95
C VAL A 84 11.24 1.38 -8.59
N VAL A 85 10.56 2.52 -8.70
CA VAL A 85 11.09 3.86 -8.37
C VAL A 85 10.71 4.25 -6.94
N LYS A 86 9.46 3.98 -6.55
CA LYS A 86 8.94 4.24 -5.20
C LYS A 86 7.93 3.18 -4.83
N ALA A 87 7.85 2.89 -3.54
CA ALA A 87 6.84 2.01 -2.99
C ALA A 87 6.36 2.55 -1.65
N LYS A 88 5.05 2.67 -1.51
CA LYS A 88 4.38 3.09 -0.29
C LYS A 88 3.35 2.05 0.09
N GLU A 89 3.13 1.91 1.39
CA GLU A 89 2.17 0.97 1.92
C GLU A 89 1.11 1.73 2.71
N GLN A 90 -0.14 1.30 2.55
CA GLN A 90 -1.26 1.83 3.28
C GLN A 90 -2.10 0.67 3.84
N VAL A 91 -2.27 0.67 5.16
CA VAL A 91 -3.12 -0.31 5.85
C VAL A 91 -4.58 0.06 5.64
N VAL A 92 -5.35 -0.85 5.06
CA VAL A 92 -6.80 -0.74 4.79
C VAL A 92 -7.50 -2.01 5.30
N ALA A 93 -8.58 -2.48 4.65
CA ALA A 93 -9.06 -3.86 4.82
C ALA A 93 -8.12 -4.87 4.12
N GLY A 94 -6.82 -4.78 4.40
CA GLY A 94 -5.70 -5.43 3.72
C GLY A 94 -4.47 -4.54 3.76
N THR A 95 -3.52 -4.80 2.86
CA THR A 95 -2.42 -3.88 2.57
C THR A 95 -2.57 -3.38 1.14
N MET A 96 -2.63 -2.07 0.97
CA MET A 96 -2.62 -1.40 -0.32
C MET A 96 -1.19 -0.94 -0.62
N HIS A 97 -0.59 -1.48 -1.67
CA HIS A 97 0.74 -1.11 -2.13
C HIS A 97 0.62 -0.08 -3.26
N HIS A 98 1.11 1.12 -3.02
CA HIS A 98 1.19 2.19 -4.00
C HIS A 98 2.59 2.16 -4.60
N LEU A 99 2.70 1.66 -5.81
CA LEU A 99 3.95 1.44 -6.50
C LEU A 99 4.10 2.47 -7.61
N THR A 100 5.26 3.11 -7.67
CA THR A 100 5.69 3.86 -8.84
C THR A 100 6.77 3.04 -9.52
N LEU A 101 6.51 2.57 -10.74
CA LEU A 101 7.41 1.70 -11.49
C LEU A 101 7.78 2.33 -12.84
N GLU A 102 8.98 2.00 -13.30
CA GLU A 102 9.45 2.31 -14.64
C GLU A 102 9.21 1.08 -15.51
N ALA A 103 8.53 1.27 -16.65
CA ALA A 103 8.31 0.23 -17.65
C ALA A 103 8.69 0.74 -19.04
N ILE A 104 9.07 -0.17 -19.92
CA ILE A 104 9.44 0.12 -21.30
C ILE A 104 8.23 -0.16 -22.18
N GLU A 105 7.76 0.86 -22.88
CA GLU A 105 6.71 0.77 -23.88
C GLU A 105 7.30 1.14 -25.24
N ALA A 106 7.29 0.20 -26.19
CA ALA A 106 7.85 0.40 -27.53
C ALA A 106 9.29 0.97 -27.53
N GLY A 107 10.14 0.48 -26.62
CA GLY A 107 11.54 0.90 -26.46
C GLY A 107 11.74 2.23 -25.71
N LYS A 108 10.68 2.88 -25.22
CA LYS A 108 10.76 4.11 -24.42
C LYS A 108 10.42 3.82 -22.97
N LYS A 109 11.28 4.29 -22.06
CA LYS A 109 11.05 4.22 -20.61
C LYS A 109 9.99 5.23 -20.19
N LYS A 110 8.94 4.76 -19.53
CA LYS A 110 7.83 5.55 -18.99
C LYS A 110 7.62 5.19 -17.53
N ILE A 111 7.05 6.13 -16.77
CA ILE A 111 6.75 5.94 -15.35
C ILE A 111 5.25 5.71 -15.21
N TYR A 112 4.91 4.68 -14.44
CA TYR A 112 3.55 4.29 -14.12
C TYR A 112 3.33 4.25 -12.62
N GLU A 113 2.12 4.60 -12.21
CA GLU A 113 1.62 4.40 -10.87
C GLU A 113 0.66 3.21 -10.86
N ALA A 114 0.95 2.24 -10.00
CA ALA A 114 0.15 1.06 -9.81
C ALA A 114 -0.32 0.96 -8.36
N LYS A 115 -1.56 0.53 -8.14
CA LYS A 115 -2.10 0.20 -6.83
C LYS A 115 -2.46 -1.27 -6.79
N VAL A 116 -1.82 -2.01 -5.89
CA VAL A 116 -2.05 -3.45 -5.71
C VAL A 116 -2.63 -3.69 -4.33
N TRP A 117 -3.81 -4.27 -4.27
CA TRP A 117 -4.49 -4.59 -3.02
C TRP A 117 -4.30 -6.05 -2.65
N VAL A 118 -3.71 -6.30 -1.48
CA VAL A 118 -3.38 -7.64 -0.98
C VAL A 118 -4.15 -7.91 0.32
N LYS A 119 -4.82 -9.07 0.38
CA LYS A 119 -5.43 -9.61 1.61
C LYS A 119 -4.91 -11.04 1.84
N PRO A 120 -3.86 -11.22 2.65
CA PRO A 120 -3.24 -12.52 2.87
C PRO A 120 -4.21 -13.58 3.40
N TRP A 121 -5.15 -13.18 4.28
CA TRP A 121 -6.14 -14.10 4.87
C TRP A 121 -7.20 -14.63 3.89
N MET A 122 -7.30 -14.06 2.67
CA MET A 122 -8.18 -14.54 1.61
C MET A 122 -7.41 -15.06 0.38
N ASN A 123 -6.07 -15.06 0.42
CA ASN A 123 -5.24 -15.26 -0.78
C ASN A 123 -5.65 -14.34 -1.95
N PHE A 124 -6.04 -13.11 -1.62
CA PHE A 124 -6.53 -12.15 -2.61
C PHE A 124 -5.43 -11.17 -2.95
N LYS A 125 -5.22 -10.98 -4.26
CA LYS A 125 -4.29 -10.01 -4.83
C LYS A 125 -4.95 -9.44 -6.10
N GLU A 126 -5.11 -8.12 -6.16
CA GLU A 126 -5.75 -7.46 -7.30
C GLU A 126 -5.03 -6.17 -7.66
N LEU A 127 -4.85 -5.93 -8.96
CA LEU A 127 -4.46 -4.64 -9.51
C LEU A 127 -5.68 -3.72 -9.56
N THR A 128 -5.75 -2.76 -8.65
CA THR A 128 -6.86 -1.81 -8.55
C THR A 128 -6.73 -0.65 -9.53
N GLU A 129 -5.51 -0.16 -9.74
CA GLU A 129 -5.26 1.00 -10.60
C GLU A 129 -3.90 0.86 -11.28
N PHE A 130 -3.82 1.28 -12.54
CA PHE A 130 -2.58 1.39 -13.30
C PHE A 130 -2.68 2.61 -14.21
N LYS A 131 -1.83 3.61 -13.98
CA LYS A 131 -1.88 4.91 -14.67
C LYS A 131 -0.50 5.34 -15.12
N HIS A 132 -0.42 5.95 -16.29
CA HIS A 132 0.79 6.59 -16.78
C HIS A 132 0.95 7.97 -16.12
N THR A 133 2.14 8.26 -15.55
CA THR A 133 2.40 9.54 -14.87
C THR A 133 2.53 10.73 -15.84
N GLY A 134 2.63 10.48 -17.15
CA GLY A 134 2.75 11.52 -18.18
C GLY A 134 1.43 12.17 -18.61
N ASP A 135 0.28 11.63 -18.20
CA ASP A 135 -1.04 12.08 -18.67
C ASP A 135 -1.76 12.96 -17.65
N SER A 136 -1.01 13.84 -16.96
CA SER A 136 -1.61 15.00 -16.30
C SER A 136 -2.02 16.04 -17.35
N THR A 137 -2.82 15.63 -18.34
CA THR A 137 -3.79 16.53 -18.96
C THR A 137 -4.94 16.62 -17.97
N PRO A 138 -5.16 17.75 -17.27
CA PRO A 138 -6.47 18.00 -16.70
C PRO A 138 -7.46 17.79 -17.85
N ASP A 139 -8.47 16.98 -17.61
CA ASP A 139 -9.57 16.72 -18.53
C ASP A 139 -10.31 18.05 -18.73
N VAL A 140 -9.73 18.95 -19.54
CA VAL A 140 -10.37 20.18 -19.98
C VAL A 140 -11.35 19.73 -21.03
N THR A 141 -12.54 19.37 -20.56
CA THR A 141 -13.71 19.13 -21.39
C THR A 141 -13.87 20.36 -22.28
N PRO A 142 -13.80 20.24 -23.63
CA PRO A 142 -14.03 21.36 -24.52
C PRO A 142 -15.55 21.61 -24.62
N SER A 143 -16.16 22.02 -23.52
CA SER A 143 -17.60 22.36 -23.48
C SER A 143 -17.86 23.87 -23.53
N ASP A 144 -16.82 24.71 -23.64
CA ASP A 144 -16.95 26.17 -23.46
C ASP A 144 -16.78 27.03 -24.73
N LEU A 145 -16.91 26.44 -25.92
CA LEU A 145 -16.90 27.21 -27.18
C LEU A 145 -18.30 27.32 -27.77
N GLY A 146 -19.21 27.96 -27.03
CA GLY A 146 -20.44 28.53 -27.56
C GLY A 146 -20.17 29.84 -28.29
N VAL A 147 -19.57 29.79 -29.49
CA VAL A 147 -19.51 30.93 -30.41
C VAL A 147 -20.92 31.32 -30.83
N LYS A 148 -21.44 32.44 -30.30
CA LYS A 148 -22.54 33.18 -30.93
C LYS A 148 -21.94 34.12 -31.96
N GLN A 149 -22.00 33.71 -33.23
CA GLN A 149 -21.71 34.57 -34.36
C GLN A 149 -22.74 35.71 -34.39
N GLY A 150 -22.28 36.94 -34.14
CA GLY A 150 -23.06 38.14 -34.41
C GLY A 150 -23.26 38.25 -35.91
N ASN A 151 -24.52 38.28 -36.34
CA ASN A 151 -24.87 38.66 -37.70
C ASN A 151 -25.30 40.13 -37.66
N PHE A 152 -24.51 40.97 -38.32
CA PHE A 152 -24.87 42.30 -38.72
C PHE A 152 -25.79 42.21 -39.94
N GLU A 153 -26.97 42.79 -39.82
CA GLU A 153 -27.70 43.68 -40.76
C GLU A 153 -29.19 43.74 -40.41
#